data_AF-A0A9D7A710-F1
#
_entry.id   AF-A0A9D7A710-F1
#
_cell.length_a   1.000
_cell.length_b   1.000
_cell.length_c   1.000
_cell.angle_alpha   90.00
_cell.angle_beta   90.00
_cell.angle_gamma   90.00
#
_symmetry.space_group_name_H-M   'P 1'
#
loop_
_entity.id
_entity.type
_entity.pdbx_description
1 polymer ?
#
loop_
_entity_poly.entity_id
_entity_poly.type
_entity_poly.pdbx_seq_one_letter_code
_entity_poly.pdbx_strand_id
1 'polypeptide(L)'
;QRFLLPDGTSFGIIPSTTTPFCATCDRSRVTADGMWYLCLYAKDGTDLRGPLRGGASPDSIRALIRSVWQGRMDRGAEERKALDGVREKQLIEIQKLKEDPHLEMHARGG
;
A
#
# COMPACT_ATOMS: atom_id res chain seq x y z
N GLN A 1 -2.59 4.87 -20.15
CA GLN A 1 -2.78 5.43 -21.50
C GLN A 1 -1.40 5.76 -22.08
N ARG A 2 -1.18 5.57 -23.38
CA ARG A 2 0.08 5.88 -24.07
C ARG A 2 -0.18 7.00 -25.08
N PHE A 3 0.67 8.02 -25.04
CA PHE A 3 0.60 9.20 -25.90
C PHE A 3 1.86 9.23 -26.77
N LEU A 4 1.75 9.83 -27.96
CA LEU A 4 2.83 9.97 -28.93
C LEU A 4 2.92 11.44 -29.33
N LEU A 5 4.10 12.03 -29.24
CA LEU A 5 4.40 13.40 -29.66
C LEU A 5 4.77 13.44 -31.15
N PRO A 6 4.66 14.60 -31.83
CA PRO A 6 5.00 14.74 -33.25
C PRO A 6 6.45 14.39 -33.61
N ASP A 7 7.37 14.47 -32.64
CA ASP A 7 8.78 14.11 -32.78
C ASP A 7 9.05 12.60 -32.61
N GLY A 8 8.00 11.80 -32.37
CA GLY A 8 8.09 10.35 -32.15
C GLY A 8 8.27 9.93 -30.68
N THR A 9 8.37 10.87 -29.74
CA THR A 9 8.51 10.56 -28.32
C THR A 9 7.21 9.99 -27.75
N SER A 10 7.28 8.86 -27.04
CA SER A 10 6.11 8.29 -26.36
C SER A 10 6.16 8.44 -24.85
N PHE A 11 5.04 8.82 -24.24
CA PHE A 11 4.91 8.94 -22.79
C PHE A 11 3.58 8.36 -22.29
N GLY A 12 3.44 8.21 -20.97
CA GLY A 12 2.22 7.75 -20.33
C GLY A 12 1.89 8.59 -19.11
N ILE A 13 0.61 8.65 -18.77
CA ILE A 13 0.11 9.31 -17.56
C ILE A 13 -0.46 8.24 -16.65
N ILE A 14 -0.08 8.29 -15.37
CA ILE A 14 -0.61 7.43 -14.31
C ILE A 14 -1.55 8.29 -13.44
N PRO A 15 -2.87 8.22 -13.63
CA PRO A 15 -3.83 9.02 -12.86
C PRO A 15 -4.13 8.39 -11.49
N SER A 16 -3.10 8.24 -10.64
CA SER A 16 -3.20 7.50 -9.37
C SER A 16 -4.21 8.06 -8.36
N THR A 17 -4.55 9.35 -8.47
CA THR A 17 -5.49 10.04 -7.57
C THR A 17 -6.86 10.27 -8.23
N THR A 18 -6.88 10.72 -9.47
CA THR A 18 -8.12 11.06 -10.19
C THR A 18 -8.84 9.85 -10.76
N THR A 19 -8.12 8.80 -11.16
CA THR A 19 -8.69 7.52 -11.63
C THR A 19 -7.97 6.35 -10.97
N PRO A 20 -8.27 6.06 -9.69
CA PRO A 20 -7.68 4.94 -8.97
C PRO A 20 -7.94 3.60 -9.66
N PHE A 21 -7.01 2.66 -9.47
CA PHE A 21 -7.03 1.32 -10.07
C PHE A 21 -6.91 0.23 -8.99
N CYS A 22 -7.53 0.44 -7.81
CA CYS A 22 -7.43 -0.51 -6.70
C CYS A 22 -8.13 -1.84 -7.03
N ALA A 23 -9.27 -1.80 -7.74
CA ALA A 23 -10.01 -2.99 -8.15
C ALA A 23 -9.19 -4.03 -8.94
N THR A 24 -8.17 -3.59 -9.68
CA THR A 24 -7.26 -4.48 -10.44
C THR A 24 -5.87 -4.57 -9.85
N CYS A 25 -5.64 -4.00 -8.66
CA CYS A 25 -4.34 -4.01 -8.01
C CYS A 25 -4.06 -5.40 -7.41
N ASP A 26 -2.97 -6.03 -7.82
CA ASP A 26 -2.50 -7.34 -7.37
C ASP A 26 -1.20 -7.26 -6.54
N ARG A 27 -0.80 -6.04 -6.14
CA ARG A 27 0.46 -5.79 -5.44
C ARG A 27 0.33 -5.93 -3.93
N SER A 28 1.38 -6.47 -3.32
CA SER A 28 1.67 -6.37 -1.88
C SER A 28 3.11 -5.89 -1.68
N ARG A 29 3.48 -5.52 -0.45
CA ARG A 29 4.81 -5.03 -0.10
C ARG A 29 5.30 -5.67 1.19
N VAL A 30 6.57 -6.05 1.23
CA VAL A 30 7.27 -6.36 2.48
C VAL A 30 8.25 -5.22 2.78
N THR A 31 8.24 -4.71 4.00
CA THR A 31 9.17 -3.68 4.46
C THR A 31 10.50 -4.29 4.87
N ALA A 32 11.55 -3.46 4.99
CA ALA A 32 12.89 -3.92 5.34
C ALA A 32 12.96 -4.62 6.71
N ASP A 33 12.08 -4.23 7.64
CA ASP A 33 11.95 -4.85 8.97
C ASP A 33 11.04 -6.09 8.99
N GLY A 34 10.44 -6.45 7.85
CA GLY A 34 9.75 -7.73 7.65
C GLY A 34 8.23 -7.70 7.83
N MET A 35 7.62 -6.52 7.82
CA MET A 35 6.17 -6.36 7.86
C MET A 35 5.58 -6.43 6.45
N TRP A 36 4.52 -7.21 6.28
CA TRP A 36 3.83 -7.40 5.01
C TRP A 36 2.53 -6.61 4.94
N TYR A 37 2.41 -5.76 3.92
CA TYR A 37 1.29 -4.87 3.68
C TYR A 37 0.59 -5.22 2.37
N LEU A 38 -0.74 -5.11 2.37
CA LEU A 38 -1.59 -5.44 1.23
C LEU A 38 -1.95 -4.21 0.37
N CYS A 39 -1.56 -3.02 0.81
CA CYS A 39 -1.80 -1.78 0.09
C CYS A 39 -0.75 -0.73 0.44
N LEU A 40 -0.51 0.20 -0.49
CA LEU A 40 0.36 1.36 -0.24
C LEU A 40 -0.18 2.24 0.91
N TYR A 41 -1.49 2.23 1.13
CA TYR A 41 -2.19 3.04 2.13
C TYR A 41 -2.60 2.26 3.39
N ALA A 42 -2.25 0.97 3.52
CA ALA A 42 -2.68 0.10 4.62
C ALA A 42 -1.99 0.42 5.95
N LYS A 43 -2.72 0.90 6.96
CA LYS A 43 -2.17 1.33 8.26
C LYS A 43 -1.48 0.23 9.06
N ASP A 44 -1.90 -1.01 8.86
CA ASP A 44 -1.44 -2.17 9.60
C ASP A 44 -0.86 -3.21 8.65
N GLY A 45 0.14 -3.96 9.13
CA GLY A 45 0.82 -5.01 8.38
C GLY A 45 0.90 -6.32 9.17
N THR A 46 1.13 -7.42 8.47
CA THR A 46 1.35 -8.75 9.07
C THR A 46 2.84 -8.97 9.27
N ASP A 47 3.27 -9.34 10.49
CA ASP A 47 4.66 -9.74 10.73
C ASP A 47 4.95 -11.10 10.07
N LEU A 48 5.79 -11.09 9.02
CA LEU A 48 6.32 -12.32 8.43
C LEU A 48 7.67 -12.71 9.03
N ARG A 49 8.40 -11.77 9.62
CA ARG A 49 9.74 -11.99 10.17
C ARG A 49 9.69 -12.89 11.39
N GLY A 50 8.76 -12.65 12.32
CA GLY A 50 8.60 -13.44 13.54
C GLY A 50 8.43 -14.93 13.25
N PRO A 51 7.41 -15.34 12.48
CA PRO A 51 7.20 -16.75 12.11
C PRO A 51 8.39 -17.36 11.36
N LEU A 52 8.98 -16.64 10.40
CA LEU A 52 10.13 -17.14 9.63
C LEU A 52 11.36 -17.37 10.52
N ARG A 53 11.68 -16.42 11.41
CA ARG A 53 12.80 -16.57 12.35
C ARG A 53 12.51 -17.57 13.47
N GLY A 54 11.23 -17.79 13.78
CA GLY A 54 10.76 -18.82 14.71
C GLY A 54 10.78 -20.24 14.12
N GLY A 55 11.21 -20.43 12.87
CA GLY A 55 11.31 -21.74 12.24
C GLY A 55 9.97 -22.30 11.75
N ALA A 56 8.98 -21.43 11.45
CA ALA A 56 7.73 -21.87 10.85
C ALA A 56 7.98 -22.63 9.54
N SER A 57 7.21 -23.69 9.33
CA SER A 57 7.33 -24.49 8.10
C SER A 57 6.89 -23.68 6.86
N PRO A 58 7.39 -24.02 5.66
CA PRO A 58 6.95 -23.39 4.42
C PRO A 58 5.43 -23.45 4.20
N ASP A 59 4.79 -24.54 4.62
CA ASP A 59 3.34 -24.71 4.51
C ASP A 59 2.57 -23.79 5.45
N SER A 60 3.06 -23.60 6.68
CA SER A 60 2.47 -22.64 7.63
C SER A 60 2.58 -21.21 7.11
N ILE A 61 3.73 -20.82 6.55
CA ILE A 61 3.91 -19.50 5.93
C ILE A 61 3.00 -19.33 4.71
N ARG A 62 2.88 -20.36 3.86
CA ARG A 62 1.99 -20.35 2.70
C ARG A 62 0.53 -20.19 3.14
N ALA A 63 0.10 -20.88 4.19
CA ALA A 63 -1.25 -20.78 4.73
C ALA A 63 -1.53 -19.37 5.28
N LEU A 64 -0.57 -18.79 6.03
CA LEU A 64 -0.65 -17.42 6.52
C LEU A 64 -0.83 -16.42 5.37
N ILE A 65 0.04 -16.49 4.35
CA ILE A 65 0.00 -15.60 3.19
C ILE A 65 -1.34 -15.74 2.46
N ARG A 66 -1.80 -16.97 2.18
CA ARG A 66 -3.06 -17.21 1.48
C ARG A 66 -4.25 -16.66 2.26
N SER A 67 -4.33 -16.94 3.55
CA SER A 67 -5.40 -16.49 4.43
C SER A 67 -5.52 -14.96 4.42
N VAL A 68 -4.41 -14.27 4.68
CA VAL A 68 -4.37 -12.81 4.73
C VAL A 68 -4.68 -12.19 3.36
N TRP A 69 -4.14 -12.75 2.27
CA TRP A 69 -4.43 -12.25 0.91
C TRP A 69 -5.89 -12.43 0.51
N GLN A 70 -6.52 -13.55 0.89
CA GLN A 70 -7.92 -13.82 0.59
C GLN A 70 -8.88 -12.88 1.32
N GLY A 71 -8.47 -12.37 2.49
CA GLY A 71 -9.21 -11.36 3.24
C GLY A 71 -8.97 -9.91 2.77
N ARG A 72 -8.17 -9.70 1.72
CA ARG A 72 -7.79 -8.38 1.24
C ARG A 72 -9.01 -7.61 0.72
N MET A 73 -9.28 -6.47 1.34
CA MET A 73 -10.32 -5.53 0.93
C MET A 73 -9.77 -4.13 0.65
N ASP A 74 -8.44 -3.97 0.68
CA ASP A 74 -7.77 -2.68 0.58
C ASP A 74 -8.03 -1.96 -0.75
N ARG A 75 -8.50 -0.72 -0.63
CA ARG A 75 -8.75 0.18 -1.75
C ARG A 75 -8.45 1.64 -1.40
N GLY A 76 -7.30 1.85 -0.75
CA GLY A 76 -6.97 3.13 -0.13
C GLY A 76 -6.94 4.36 -1.05
N ALA A 77 -6.60 4.22 -2.34
CA ALA A 77 -6.70 5.35 -3.27
C ALA A 77 -8.17 5.70 -3.63
N GLU A 78 -9.03 4.70 -3.76
CA GLU A 78 -10.47 4.89 -3.96
C GLU A 78 -11.12 5.50 -2.72
N GLU A 79 -10.77 5.01 -1.53
CA GLU A 79 -11.22 5.56 -0.25
C GLU A 79 -10.77 7.01 -0.05
N ARG A 80 -9.54 7.35 -0.44
CA ARG A 80 -9.07 8.73 -0.41
C ARG A 80 -9.85 9.62 -1.36
N LYS A 81 -10.03 9.19 -2.62
CA LYS A 81 -10.80 9.92 -3.62
C LYS A 81 -12.25 10.15 -3.16
N ALA A 82 -12.86 9.17 -2.49
CA ALA A 82 -14.21 9.31 -1.94
C ALA A 82 -14.32 10.39 -0.84
N LEU A 83 -13.20 10.80 -0.25
CA LEU A 83 -13.12 11.85 0.77
C LEU A 83 -12.66 13.21 0.20
N ASP A 84 -12.43 13.30 -1.11
CA ASP A 84 -12.01 14.55 -1.77
C ASP A 84 -13.07 15.64 -1.54
N GLY A 85 -12.62 16.83 -1.10
CA GLY A 85 -13.49 17.97 -0.78
C GLY A 85 -14.07 18.00 0.63
N VAL A 86 -13.96 16.91 1.41
CA VAL A 86 -14.42 16.84 2.82
C VAL A 86 -13.25 16.80 3.81
N ARG A 87 -12.05 16.47 3.33
CA ARG A 87 -10.85 16.33 4.18
C ARG A 87 -10.29 17.67 4.64
N GLU A 88 -10.50 17.99 5.91
CA GLU A 88 -9.51 18.74 6.68
C GLU A 88 -8.22 17.93 6.68
N LYS A 89 -7.10 18.53 6.24
CA LYS A 89 -5.79 17.86 6.18
C LYS A 89 -5.29 17.60 7.60
N GLN A 90 -5.75 16.54 8.26
CA GLN A 90 -5.08 16.03 9.44
C GLN A 90 -3.79 15.36 9.00
N LEU A 91 -2.75 16.17 8.90
CA LEU A 91 -1.37 15.71 8.86
C LEU A 91 -1.11 14.92 10.15
N ILE A 92 -0.51 13.74 10.02
CA ILE A 92 -0.02 13.03 11.20
C ILE A 92 1.13 13.86 11.76
N GLU A 93 1.07 14.19 13.05
CA GLU A 93 2.12 14.95 13.72
C GLU A 93 3.46 14.21 13.64
N ILE A 94 4.54 14.97 13.45
CA ILE A 94 5.90 14.42 13.35
C ILE A 94 6.25 13.57 14.58
N GLN A 95 5.76 13.92 15.77
CA GLN A 95 6.03 13.16 16.97
C GLN A 95 5.46 11.74 16.89
N LYS A 96 4.23 11.60 16.40
CA LYS A 96 3.57 10.31 16.19
C LYS A 96 4.24 9.47 15.10
N LEU A 97 4.80 10.11 14.07
CA LEU A 97 5.59 9.42 13.04
C LEU A 97 6.91 8.87 13.57
N LYS A 98 7.53 9.54 14.55
CA LYS A 98 8.75 9.05 15.21
C LYS A 98 8.48 7.87 16.13
N GLU A 99 7.32 7.84 16.76
CA GLU A 99 6.89 6.74 17.64
C GLU A 99 6.55 5.47 16.86
N ASP A 100 5.97 5.63 15.67
CA ASP A 100 5.64 4.53 14.78
C ASP A 100 6.05 4.84 13.32
N PRO A 101 7.26 4.40 12.91
CA PRO A 101 7.75 4.58 11.55
C PRO A 101 6.87 3.93 10.47
N HIS A 102 6.00 2.97 10.82
CA HIS A 102 5.09 2.36 9.87
C HIS A 102 4.01 3.34 9.40
N LEU A 103 3.73 4.39 10.18
CA LEU A 103 2.81 5.47 9.81
C LEU A 103 3.36 6.42 8.73
N GLU A 104 4.67 6.51 8.55
CA GLU A 104 5.30 7.48 7.62
C GLU A 104 4.93 7.22 6.15
N MET A 105 4.85 5.95 5.75
CA MET A 105 4.48 5.59 4.37
C MET A 105 3.02 5.93 4.05
N HIS A 106 2.15 6.08 5.06
CA HIS A 106 0.75 6.47 4.89
C HIS A 106 0.55 7.98 4.80
N ALA A 107 1.42 8.76 5.45
CA ALA A 107 1.26 10.21 5.57
C ALA A 107 1.80 11.00 4.37
N ARG A 108 2.89 10.53 3.74
CA ARG A 108 3.61 11.30 2.72
C ARG A 108 3.45 10.82 1.27
N GLY A 109 2.86 9.64 1.05
CA GLY A 109 2.78 8.96 -0.25
C GLY A 109 1.60 9.36 -1.16
N GLY A 110 1.02 10.55 -1.00
CA GLY A 110 -0.10 11.03 -1.83
C GLY A 110 -0.18 12.53 -1.87
#